data_AF-A0A528LBY0-F1
#
_entry.id   AF-A0A528LBY0-F1
#
_cell.length_a   1.000
_cell.length_b   1.000
_cell.length_c   1.000
_cell.angle_alpha   90.00
_cell.angle_beta   90.00
_cell.angle_gamma   90.00
#
_symmetry.space_group_name_H-M   'P 1'
#
loop_
_entity.id
_entity.type
_entity.pdbx_description
1 polymer ?
#
loop_
_entity_poly.entity_id
_entity_poly.type
_entity_poly.pdbx_seq_one_letter_code
_entity_poly.pdbx_strand_id
1 'polypeptide(L)'
;MTDQTVSDILRIAVAQLNPTVGDVAGNLAKAREARADAARQGADLVLFTELFLAGYPPEDLVLKPAFLKACERAAQDFARDTADGG
;
A
#
# COMPACT_ATOMS: atom_id res chain seq x y z
N MET A 1 -10.49 30.85 0.64
CA MET A 1 -9.22 30.41 1.28
C MET A 1 -9.58 29.81 2.62
N THR A 2 -9.74 28.49 2.69
CA THR A 2 -9.84 27.80 3.97
C THR A 2 -8.44 27.68 4.55
N ASP A 3 -8.25 28.31 5.70
CA ASP A 3 -7.08 28.17 6.55
C ASP A 3 -6.98 26.71 7.01
N GLN A 4 -6.15 25.90 6.34
CA GLN A 4 -5.79 24.59 6.87
C GLN A 4 -4.73 24.81 7.93
N THR A 5 -5.17 24.86 9.18
CA THR A 5 -4.29 24.80 10.34
C THR A 5 -3.44 23.54 10.25
N VAL A 6 -2.13 23.71 10.05
CA VAL A 6 -1.16 22.61 10.12
C VAL A 6 -1.23 22.01 11.52
N SER A 7 -1.51 20.72 11.60
CA SER A 7 -1.52 19.97 12.86
C SER A 7 -0.09 19.64 13.28
N ASP A 8 0.25 19.85 14.55
CA ASP A 8 1.51 19.39 15.14
C ASP A 8 1.52 17.87 15.40
N ILE A 9 0.38 17.19 15.18
CA ILE A 9 0.22 15.73 15.35
C ILE A 9 0.17 15.07 13.98
N LEU A 10 1.07 14.10 13.76
CA LEU A 10 1.07 13.18 12.62
C LEU A 10 0.62 11.78 13.09
N ARG A 11 -0.51 11.29 12.60
CA ARG A 11 -1.04 9.96 12.90
C ARG A 11 -0.58 8.96 11.85
N ILE A 12 0.14 7.93 12.29
CA ILE A 12 0.70 6.90 11.41
C ILE A 12 0.01 5.56 11.69
N ALA A 13 -0.67 5.01 10.68
CA ALA A 13 -1.14 3.64 10.68
C ALA A 13 -0.03 2.70 10.21
N VAL A 14 0.21 1.62 10.95
CA VAL A 14 1.16 0.57 10.56
C VAL A 14 0.37 -0.69 10.21
N ALA A 15 0.23 -0.98 8.92
CA ALA A 15 -0.54 -2.10 8.40
C ALA A 15 0.25 -3.42 8.52
N GLN A 16 0.22 -4.01 9.71
CA GLN A 16 0.82 -5.32 9.96
C GLN A 16 -0.13 -6.44 9.49
N LEU A 17 -0.01 -6.80 8.22
CA LEU A 17 -0.88 -7.80 7.58
C LEU A 17 -0.09 -9.04 7.13
N ASN A 18 -0.80 -10.02 6.57
CA ASN A 18 -0.24 -11.27 6.07
C ASN A 18 -0.30 -11.32 4.53
N PRO A 19 0.60 -10.62 3.80
CA PRO A 19 0.67 -10.72 2.35
C PRO A 19 1.12 -12.13 1.93
N THR A 20 0.66 -12.59 0.77
CA THR A 20 0.94 -13.94 0.27
C THR A 20 1.93 -13.83 -0.89
N VAL A 21 3.06 -14.54 -0.80
CA VAL A 21 4.10 -14.52 -1.85
C VAL A 21 3.50 -14.90 -3.20
N GLY A 22 3.72 -14.06 -4.21
CA GLY A 22 3.23 -14.29 -5.58
C GLY A 22 1.81 -13.80 -5.86
N ASP A 23 0.96 -13.62 -4.84
CA ASP A 23 -0.43 -13.17 -5.00
C ASP A 23 -0.52 -11.63 -5.04
N VAL A 24 -0.02 -11.04 -6.12
CA VAL A 24 0.03 -9.58 -6.28
C VAL A 24 -1.36 -8.95 -6.23
N ALA A 25 -2.36 -9.59 -6.84
CA ALA A 25 -3.72 -9.07 -6.87
C ALA A 25 -4.38 -9.11 -5.48
N GLY A 26 -4.24 -10.23 -4.75
CA GLY A 26 -4.74 -10.33 -3.38
C GLY A 26 -4.00 -9.41 -2.41
N ASN A 27 -2.70 -9.22 -2.57
CA ASN A 27 -1.94 -8.26 -1.76
C ASN A 27 -2.34 -6.82 -2.05
N LEU A 28 -2.61 -6.45 -3.30
CA LEU A 28 -3.17 -5.14 -3.64
C LEU A 28 -4.55 -4.92 -3.00
N ALA A 29 -5.41 -5.94 -2.98
CA ALA A 29 -6.70 -5.86 -2.30
C ALA A 29 -6.54 -5.60 -0.78
N LYS A 30 -5.61 -6.32 -0.12
CA LYS A 30 -5.26 -6.08 1.29
C LYS A 30 -4.75 -4.65 1.51
N ALA A 31 -3.92 -4.13 0.61
CA ALA A 31 -3.39 -2.77 0.70
C ALA A 31 -4.50 -1.71 0.61
N ARG A 32 -5.46 -1.89 -0.29
CA ARG A 32 -6.63 -1.02 -0.44
C ARG A 32 -7.52 -1.02 0.80
N GLU A 33 -7.79 -2.20 1.35
CA GLU A 33 -8.57 -2.34 2.58
C GLU A 33 -7.88 -1.63 3.76
N ALA A 34 -6.57 -1.85 3.91
CA ALA A 34 -5.77 -1.20 4.94
C ALA A 34 -5.74 0.32 4.81
N ARG A 35 -5.61 0.86 3.59
CA ARG A 35 -5.69 2.29 3.32
C ARG A 35 -7.06 2.84 3.71
N ALA A 36 -8.13 2.18 3.29
CA ALA A 36 -9.49 2.59 3.63
C ALA A 36 -9.74 2.57 5.15
N ASP A 37 -9.18 1.59 5.86
CA ASP A 37 -9.27 1.51 7.31
C ASP A 37 -8.45 2.61 8.01
N ALA A 38 -7.22 2.85 7.57
CA ALA A 38 -6.38 3.94 8.06
C ALA A 38 -7.07 5.31 7.89
N ALA A 39 -7.69 5.55 6.73
CA ALA A 39 -8.46 6.76 6.47
C ALA A 39 -9.67 6.90 7.42
N ARG A 40 -10.44 5.83 7.66
CA ARG A 40 -11.54 5.83 8.65
C ARG A 40 -11.06 6.15 10.07
N GLN A 41 -9.84 5.76 10.41
CA GLN A 41 -9.21 6.04 11.70
C GLN A 41 -8.53 7.43 11.77
N GLY A 42 -8.56 8.20 10.68
CA GLY A 42 -7.98 9.54 10.61
C GLY A 42 -6.45 9.54 10.60
N ALA A 43 -5.82 8.50 10.03
CA ALA A 43 -4.38 8.47 9.82
C ALA A 43 -3.96 9.40 8.66
N ASP A 44 -2.81 10.05 8.84
CA ASP A 44 -2.17 10.90 7.83
C ASP A 44 -1.20 10.09 6.93
N LEU A 45 -0.73 8.95 7.43
CA LEU A 45 0.19 8.05 6.73
C LEU A 45 -0.16 6.60 7.06
N VAL A 46 -0.17 5.73 6.04
CA VAL A 46 -0.21 4.27 6.23
C VAL A 46 1.08 3.64 5.73
N LEU A 47 1.68 2.81 6.57
CA LEU A 47 2.90 2.06 6.27
C LEU A 47 2.58 0.59 6.05
N PHE A 48 3.24 -0.02 5.07
CA PHE A 48 3.19 -1.45 4.77
C PHE A 48 4.56 -2.09 5.02
N THR A 49 4.59 -3.42 5.18
CA THR A 49 5.84 -4.16 5.32
C THR A 49 6.64 -4.16 4.02
N GLU A 50 7.93 -4.52 4.12
CA GLU A 50 8.81 -4.69 2.95
C GLU A 50 8.19 -5.64 1.91
N LEU A 51 8.30 -5.27 0.63
CA LEU A 51 7.83 -6.03 -0.52
C LEU A 51 6.35 -6.46 -0.45
N PHE A 52 5.49 -5.70 0.24
CA PHE A 52 4.09 -6.05 0.50
C PHE A 52 3.31 -6.61 -0.71
N LEU A 53 3.39 -5.94 -1.86
CA LEU A 53 2.67 -6.36 -3.08
C LEU A 53 3.19 -7.70 -3.62
N ALA A 54 4.50 -7.95 -3.52
CA ALA A 54 5.10 -9.21 -3.94
C ALA A 54 4.92 -10.34 -2.90
N GLY A 55 4.80 -9.97 -1.63
CA GLY A 55 5.05 -10.84 -0.48
C GLY A 55 6.56 -11.04 -0.23
N TYR A 56 6.91 -11.48 0.98
CA TYR A 56 8.30 -11.65 1.40
C TYR A 56 8.56 -13.04 2.00
N PRO A 57 9.69 -13.69 1.68
CA PRO A 57 10.63 -13.34 0.61
C PRO A 57 10.11 -13.81 -0.76
N PRO A 58 10.32 -13.07 -1.86
CA PRO A 58 9.88 -13.50 -3.20
C PRO A 58 10.83 -14.52 -3.86
N GLU A 59 12.04 -14.69 -3.36
CA GLU A 59 13.07 -15.58 -3.92
C GLU A 59 13.20 -15.42 -5.45
N ASP A 60 13.28 -16.52 -6.21
CA ASP A 60 13.47 -16.53 -7.67
C ASP A 60 12.32 -15.90 -8.47
N LEU A 61 11.18 -15.55 -7.85
CA LEU A 61 10.12 -14.82 -8.54
C LEU A 61 10.62 -13.48 -9.07
N VAL A 62 11.61 -12.86 -8.41
CA VAL A 62 12.21 -11.60 -8.89
C VAL A 62 12.95 -11.77 -10.22
N LEU A 63 13.31 -13.00 -10.60
CA LEU A 63 13.94 -13.30 -11.88
C LEU A 63 12.90 -13.45 -13.01
N LYS A 64 11.60 -13.38 -12.73
CA LYS A 64 10.52 -13.53 -13.71
C LYS A 64 10.02 -12.15 -14.16
N PRO A 65 10.28 -11.72 -15.42
CA PRO A 65 9.87 -10.39 -15.89
C PRO A 65 8.36 -10.13 -15.80
N ALA A 66 7.55 -11.18 -15.98
CA ALA A 66 6.09 -11.07 -15.84
C ALA A 66 5.66 -10.75 -14.40
N PHE A 67 6.35 -11.30 -13.40
CA PHE A 67 6.09 -11.03 -11.99
C PHE A 67 6.46 -9.59 -11.63
N LEU A 68 7.64 -9.13 -12.06
CA LEU A 68 8.05 -7.74 -11.86
C LEU A 68 7.07 -6.74 -12.48
N LYS A 69 6.63 -6.99 -13.72
CA LYS A 69 5.61 -6.16 -14.39
C LYS A 69 4.26 -6.17 -13.65
N ALA A 70 3.87 -7.30 -13.07
CA ALA A 70 2.65 -7.37 -12.27
C ALA A 70 2.76 -6.53 -10.99
N CYS A 71 3.88 -6.62 -10.27
CA CYS A 71 4.15 -5.81 -9.09
C CYS A 71 4.19 -4.30 -9.43
N GLU A 72 4.88 -3.92 -10.50
CA GLU A 72 4.96 -2.53 -10.97
C GLU A 72 3.57 -1.99 -11.32
N ARG A 73 2.78 -2.75 -12.09
CA ARG A 73 1.42 -2.35 -12.44
C ARG A 73 0.54 -2.19 -11.20
N ALA A 74 0.63 -3.12 -10.24
CA ALA A 74 -0.13 -3.04 -8.99
C ALA A 74 0.27 -1.81 -8.15
N ALA A 75 1.56 -1.47 -8.10
CA ALA A 75 2.04 -0.26 -7.43
C ALA A 75 1.50 1.02 -8.12
N GLN A 76 1.51 1.06 -9.45
CA GLN A 76 0.95 2.17 -10.22
C GLN A 76 -0.57 2.27 -10.08
N ASP A 77 -1.29 1.14 -10.05
CA ASP A 77 -2.72 1.10 -9.76
C ASP A 77 -3.00 1.66 -8.35
N PHE A 78 -2.23 1.23 -7.35
CA PHE A 78 -2.41 1.70 -5.98
C PHE A 78 -2.09 3.19 -5.83
N ALA A 79 -1.06 3.69 -6.52
CA ALA A 79 -0.75 5.11 -6.56
C ALA A 79 -1.85 5.95 -7.25
N ARG A 80 -2.59 5.39 -8.21
CA ARG A 80 -3.76 6.07 -8.79
C ARG A 80 -4.92 6.15 -7.81
N ASP A 81 -5.05 5.16 -6.93
CA ASP A 81 -6.13 5.12 -5.94
C ASP A 81 -6.04 6.25 -4.90
N THR A 82 -4.88 6.93 -4.77
CA THR A 82 -4.67 8.04 -3.83
C THR A 82 -4.99 9.43 -4.42
N ALA A 83 -5.49 9.48 -5.67
CA ALA A 83 -5.85 10.74 -6.34
C ALA A 83 -7.05 11.48 -5.72
N ASP A 84 -7.73 10.85 -4.76
CA ASP A 84 -8.85 11.36 -3.96
C ASP A 84 -8.41 12.17 -2.73
N GLY A 85 -7.11 12.50 -2.61
CA GLY A 85 -6.57 13.33 -1.54
C GLY A 85 -5.70 12.58 -0.53
N GLY A 86 -5.33 11.33 -0.82
CA GLY A 86 -4.50 10.47 0.02
C GLY A 86 -5.12 9.10 0.20
#